data_AF-A0A4S8KNA8-F1
#
_entry.id   AF-A0A4S8KNA8-F1
#
_cell.length_a   1.000
_cell.length_b   1.000
_cell.length_c   1.000
_cell.angle_alpha   90.00
_cell.angle_beta   90.00
_cell.angle_gamma   90.00
#
_symmetry.space_group_name_H-M   'P 1'
#
loop_
_entity.id
_entity.type
_entity.pdbx_description
1 polymer ?
#
loop_
_entity_poly.entity_id
_entity_poly.type
_entity_poly.pdbx_seq_one_letter_code
_entity_poly.pdbx_strand_id
1 'polypeptide(L)'
;MDWYKDAVGETPCTTYQRLRQMCNPQYQVGTLNTSLPPDTCDDQVGDCCCNSISFSLSMLCITCQQGFTKATNGFDAPAGMYQKYLTQSDNSTCSPVNNKTFPTNIQSAVCNNTIKIFDAMYTRIWWSDGSWF
;
A
#
# COMPACT_ATOMS: atom_id res chain seq x y z
N MET A 1 3.91 15.35 3.70
CA MET A 1 2.94 14.57 2.90
C MET A 1 1.58 15.27 2.89
N ASP A 2 1.59 16.60 2.83
CA ASP A 2 0.39 17.39 3.09
C ASP A 2 -0.56 17.30 1.91
N TRP A 3 -0.05 17.23 0.68
CA TRP A 3 -0.85 17.01 -0.53
C TRP A 3 -1.77 15.79 -0.43
N TYR A 4 -1.30 14.66 0.13
CA TYR A 4 -2.11 13.45 0.26
C TYR A 4 -3.17 13.66 1.31
N LYS A 5 -2.80 14.26 2.45
CA LYS A 5 -3.73 14.59 3.52
C LYS A 5 -4.79 15.59 3.07
N ASP A 6 -4.46 16.55 2.23
CA ASP A 6 -5.40 17.52 1.68
C ASP A 6 -6.36 16.87 0.68
N ALA A 7 -5.89 15.92 -0.12
CA ALA A 7 -6.73 15.19 -1.07
C ALA A 7 -7.63 14.14 -0.40
N VAL A 8 -7.12 13.43 0.61
CA VAL A 8 -7.74 12.21 1.17
C VAL A 8 -8.34 12.46 2.57
N GLY A 9 -7.88 13.48 3.29
CA GLY A 9 -8.34 13.83 4.64
C GLY A 9 -7.61 13.09 5.77
N GLU A 10 -6.70 12.16 5.43
CA GLU A 10 -5.88 11.40 6.39
C GLU A 10 -4.48 11.13 5.81
N THR A 11 -3.55 10.63 6.62
CA THR A 11 -2.21 10.32 6.15
C THR A 11 -2.19 9.01 5.33
N PRO A 12 -1.22 8.80 4.43
CA PRO A 12 -1.10 7.53 3.70
C PRO A 12 -0.98 6.32 4.64
N CYS A 13 -0.29 6.47 5.77
CA CYS A 13 -0.19 5.42 6.79
C CYS A 13 -1.55 5.08 7.41
N THR A 14 -2.36 6.10 7.70
CA THR A 14 -3.71 5.90 8.23
C THR A 14 -4.60 5.18 7.21
N THR A 15 -4.56 5.58 5.94
CA THR A 15 -5.30 4.89 4.87
C THR A 15 -4.81 3.45 4.71
N TYR A 16 -3.49 3.22 4.69
CA TYR A 16 -2.90 1.90 4.57
C TYR A 16 -3.33 0.97 5.72
N GLN A 17 -3.27 1.46 6.95
CA GLN A 17 -3.71 0.72 8.12
C GLN A 17 -5.18 0.33 8.02
N ARG A 18 -6.06 1.31 7.75
CA ARG A 18 -7.51 1.08 7.65
C ARG A 18 -7.85 0.09 6.53
N LEU A 19 -7.14 0.16 5.41
CA LEU A 19 -7.29 -0.78 4.30
C LEU A 19 -6.96 -2.22 4.75
N ARG A 20 -5.79 -2.44 5.35
CA ARG A 20 -5.37 -3.75 5.88
C ARG A 20 -6.33 -4.25 6.97
N GLN A 21 -6.81 -3.36 7.84
CA GLN A 21 -7.72 -3.69 8.95
C GLN A 21 -9.07 -4.27 8.52
N MET A 22 -9.49 -4.07 7.27
CA MET A 22 -10.70 -4.72 6.76
C MET A 22 -10.54 -6.24 6.62
N CYS A 23 -9.33 -6.73 6.38
CA CYS A 23 -9.02 -8.16 6.27
C CYS A 23 -8.29 -8.71 7.51
N ASN A 24 -7.57 -7.86 8.24
CA ASN A 24 -6.86 -8.20 9.46
C ASN A 24 -7.09 -7.12 10.54
N PRO A 25 -8.13 -7.23 11.38
CA PRO A 25 -8.49 -6.20 12.36
C PRO A 25 -7.39 -5.85 13.37
N GLN A 26 -6.41 -6.76 13.56
CA GLN A 26 -5.28 -6.56 14.46
C GLN A 26 -4.10 -5.85 13.79
N TYR A 27 -4.14 -5.66 12.47
CA TYR A 27 -3.08 -4.99 11.74
C TYR A 27 -2.90 -3.54 12.25
N GLN A 28 -1.66 -3.19 12.51
CA GLN A 28 -1.25 -1.84 12.90
C GLN A 28 0.00 -1.50 12.10
N VAL A 29 0.02 -0.31 11.51
CA VAL A 29 1.21 0.18 10.82
C VAL A 29 2.22 0.61 11.88
N GLY A 30 3.24 -0.21 12.07
CA GLY A 30 4.41 0.12 12.88
C GLY A 30 5.32 1.13 12.17
N THR A 31 6.52 1.33 12.71
CA THR A 31 7.58 2.05 11.99
C THR A 31 8.08 1.16 10.85
N LEU A 32 7.87 1.60 9.60
CA LEU A 32 8.27 0.88 8.40
C LEU A 32 9.79 0.93 8.19
N ASN A 33 10.33 -0.16 7.62
CA ASN A 33 11.75 -0.30 7.34
C ASN A 33 12.14 0.50 6.09
N THR A 34 13.28 1.19 6.12
CA THR A 34 13.85 1.88 4.94
C THR A 34 14.40 0.94 3.86
N SER A 35 14.45 -0.37 4.14
CA SER A 35 14.70 -1.41 3.15
C SER A 35 13.42 -1.67 2.35
N LEU A 36 13.52 -1.72 1.03
CA LEU A 36 12.35 -1.84 0.16
C LEU A 36 12.06 -3.29 -0.26
N PRO A 37 10.77 -3.68 -0.37
CA PRO A 37 9.59 -2.88 -0.02
C PRO A 37 9.48 -2.65 1.51
N PRO A 38 8.85 -1.55 1.94
CA PRO A 38 8.83 -1.14 3.35
C PRO A 38 7.94 -2.03 4.23
N ASP A 39 7.09 -2.85 3.60
CA ASP A 39 6.20 -3.84 4.19
C ASP A 39 5.99 -4.99 3.17
N THR A 40 5.29 -6.06 3.58
CA THR A 40 4.87 -7.17 2.72
C THR A 40 3.40 -7.51 2.94
N CYS A 41 2.72 -8.05 1.92
CA CYS A 41 1.36 -8.58 2.05
C CYS A 41 1.39 -10.02 2.57
N ASP A 42 1.50 -10.15 3.89
CA ASP A 42 1.59 -11.40 4.65
C ASP A 42 0.30 -11.73 5.43
N ASP A 43 -0.78 -10.98 5.20
CA ASP A 43 -2.08 -11.26 5.83
C ASP A 43 -2.63 -12.62 5.36
N GLN A 44 -3.31 -13.32 6.28
CA GLN A 44 -4.02 -14.57 5.98
C GLN A 44 -5.07 -14.38 4.87
N VAL A 45 -5.72 -13.21 4.83
CA VAL A 45 -6.68 -12.82 3.80
C VAL A 45 -6.05 -11.71 2.95
N GLY A 46 -5.53 -12.09 1.78
CA GLY A 46 -4.79 -11.20 0.89
C GLY A 46 -5.63 -10.13 0.19
N ASP A 47 -6.96 -10.22 0.17
CA ASP A 47 -7.83 -9.33 -0.63
C ASP A 47 -7.57 -7.82 -0.41
N CYS A 48 -7.19 -7.42 0.82
CA CYS A 48 -6.93 -6.03 1.18
C CYS A 48 -5.50 -5.55 0.86
N CYS A 49 -4.53 -6.45 0.73
CA CYS A 49 -3.13 -6.09 0.51
C CYS A 49 -2.52 -6.60 -0.79
N CYS A 50 -3.09 -7.63 -1.40
CA CYS A 50 -2.54 -8.30 -2.57
C CYS A 50 -2.87 -7.53 -3.85
N ASN A 51 -2.48 -6.26 -3.90
CA ASN A 51 -2.84 -5.33 -4.95
C ASN A 51 -1.84 -4.17 -5.01
N SER A 52 -1.78 -3.50 -6.16
CA SER A 52 -0.87 -2.37 -6.36
C SER A 52 -1.21 -1.14 -5.52
N ILE A 53 -2.47 -0.96 -5.13
CA ILE A 53 -2.93 0.20 -4.36
C ILE A 53 -2.35 0.14 -2.94
N SER A 54 -2.38 -1.05 -2.31
CA SER A 54 -1.83 -1.30 -0.98
C SER A 54 -0.30 -1.14 -0.97
N PHE A 55 0.39 -1.63 -2.00
CA PHE A 55 1.80 -1.36 -2.22
C PHE A 55 2.10 0.15 -2.35
N SER A 56 1.30 0.87 -3.13
CA SER A 56 1.45 2.32 -3.30
C SER A 56 1.29 3.07 -1.98
N LEU A 57 0.30 2.66 -1.18
CA LEU A 57 0.06 3.22 0.14
C LEU A 57 1.21 2.94 1.12
N SER A 58 1.83 1.77 1.07
CA SER A 58 2.99 1.46 1.92
C SER A 58 4.22 2.31 1.54
N MET A 59 4.47 2.53 0.25
CA MET A 59 5.53 3.42 -0.25
C MET A 59 5.31 4.89 0.13
N LEU A 60 4.07 5.38 0.05
CA LEU A 60 3.72 6.71 0.55
C LEU A 60 3.81 6.77 2.09
N CYS A 61 3.44 5.70 2.79
CA CYS A 61 3.51 5.66 4.24
C CYS A 61 4.96 5.77 4.75
N ILE A 62 5.91 5.05 4.16
CA ILE A 62 7.31 5.19 4.59
C ILE A 62 7.84 6.61 4.36
N THR A 63 7.50 7.23 3.24
CA THR A 63 7.83 8.65 2.98
C THR A 63 7.18 9.57 4.03
N CYS A 64 5.96 9.26 4.47
CA CYS A 64 5.28 9.98 5.55
C CYS A 64 5.97 9.82 6.91
N GLN A 65 6.45 8.62 7.26
CA GLN A 65 7.06 8.35 8.56
C GLN A 65 8.48 8.86 8.68
N GLN A 66 9.30 8.64 7.65
CA GLN A 66 10.71 9.01 7.67
C GLN A 66 10.92 10.48 7.27
N GLY A 67 9.91 11.08 6.63
CA GLY A 67 9.99 12.41 6.07
C GLY A 67 11.02 12.52 4.94
N PHE A 68 11.23 13.75 4.47
CA PHE A 68 12.20 14.04 3.41
C PHE A 68 13.65 14.13 3.92
N THR A 69 13.88 13.92 5.22
CA THR A 69 15.22 13.97 5.82
C THR A 69 16.05 12.74 5.48
N LYS A 70 15.41 11.57 5.27
CA LYS A 70 16.09 10.34 4.83
C LYS A 70 16.05 10.13 3.32
N ALA A 71 15.05 10.71 2.65
CA ALA A 71 14.92 10.64 1.20
C ALA A 71 14.28 11.94 0.68
N THR A 72 15.08 12.81 0.07
CA THR A 72 14.72 14.20 -0.24
C THR A 72 13.46 14.34 -1.10
N ASN A 73 13.17 13.35 -1.94
CA ASN A 73 11.97 13.32 -2.81
C ASN A 73 10.96 12.23 -2.41
N GLY A 74 11.18 11.52 -1.30
CA GLY A 74 10.50 10.27 -0.98
C GLY A 74 11.31 9.04 -1.39
N PHE A 75 10.76 7.86 -1.08
CA PHE A 75 11.43 6.59 -1.35
C PHE A 75 11.07 6.06 -2.73
N ASP A 76 12.07 5.92 -3.60
CA ASP A 76 11.94 5.23 -4.89
C ASP A 76 12.25 3.74 -4.74
N ALA A 77 11.49 2.88 -5.43
CA ALA A 77 11.69 1.45 -5.42
C ALA A 77 12.14 0.94 -6.79
N PRO A 78 13.25 0.18 -6.89
CA PRO A 78 13.67 -0.40 -8.16
C PRO A 78 12.68 -1.46 -8.66
N ALA A 79 12.83 -1.86 -9.91
CA ALA A 79 12.06 -2.97 -10.48
C ALA A 79 12.12 -4.23 -9.60
N GLY A 80 11.00 -4.94 -9.48
CA GLY A 80 10.85 -6.13 -8.66
C GLY A 80 10.34 -5.88 -7.24
N MET A 81 10.28 -4.63 -6.75
CA MET A 81 9.88 -4.38 -5.35
C MET A 81 8.40 -4.67 -5.09
N TYR A 82 7.52 -4.41 -6.05
CA TYR A 82 6.13 -4.84 -5.96
C TYR A 82 6.01 -6.38 -5.89
N GLN A 83 6.76 -7.12 -6.70
CA GLN A 83 6.75 -8.58 -6.67
C GLN A 83 7.26 -9.11 -5.31
N LYS A 84 8.28 -8.47 -4.74
CA LYS A 84 8.71 -8.76 -3.36
C LYS A 84 7.64 -8.43 -2.33
N TYR A 85 6.91 -7.34 -2.49
CA TYR A 85 5.80 -6.96 -1.60
C TYR A 85 4.70 -8.04 -1.60
N LEU A 86 4.44 -8.66 -2.75
CA LEU A 86 3.48 -9.75 -2.88
C LEU A 86 4.00 -11.10 -2.35
N THR A 87 5.28 -11.22 -2.02
CA THR A 87 5.87 -12.50 -1.59
C THR A 87 5.64 -12.72 -0.10
N GLN A 88 5.02 -13.85 0.26
CA GLN A 88 4.76 -14.27 1.62
C GLN A 88 5.97 -14.95 2.26
N SER A 89 5.89 -15.23 3.57
CA SER A 89 6.96 -15.83 4.35
C SER A 89 7.37 -17.24 3.88
N ASP A 90 6.49 -17.96 3.20
CA ASP A 90 6.72 -19.27 2.59
C ASP A 90 7.24 -19.19 1.13
N ASN A 91 7.58 -18.00 0.65
CA ASN A 91 7.93 -17.67 -0.73
C ASN A 91 6.80 -17.84 -1.75
N SER A 92 5.56 -18.09 -1.31
CA SER A 92 4.40 -18.03 -2.21
C SER A 92 4.07 -16.57 -2.54
N THR A 93 3.43 -16.35 -3.68
CA THR A 93 2.84 -15.04 -3.99
C THR A 93 1.46 -14.99 -3.35
N CYS A 94 1.13 -13.88 -2.66
CA CYS A 94 -0.21 -13.65 -2.16
C CYS A 94 -1.24 -13.81 -3.29
N SER A 95 -2.46 -14.22 -2.94
CA SER A 95 -3.50 -14.49 -3.94
C SER A 95 -4.88 -14.20 -3.36
N PRO A 96 -5.84 -13.67 -4.15
CA PRO A 96 -5.70 -13.27 -5.55
C PRO A 96 -5.05 -11.89 -5.73
N VAL A 97 -4.14 -11.76 -6.71
CA VAL A 97 -3.52 -10.46 -7.07
C VAL A 97 -4.51 -9.61 -7.87
N ASN A 98 -4.80 -8.40 -7.39
CA ASN A 98 -5.68 -7.45 -8.07
C ASN A 98 -4.94 -6.13 -8.34
N ASN A 99 -4.44 -5.91 -9.56
CA ASN A 99 -3.73 -4.67 -9.88
C ASN A 99 -4.70 -3.55 -10.23
N LYS A 100 -4.42 -2.33 -9.75
CA LYS A 100 -5.18 -1.10 -10.03
C LYS A 100 -6.65 -1.15 -9.59
N THR A 101 -7.01 -2.12 -8.75
CA THR A 101 -8.37 -2.31 -8.24
C THR A 101 -8.34 -3.13 -6.97
N PHE A 102 -9.49 -3.23 -6.31
CA PHE A 102 -9.76 -4.24 -5.30
C PHE A 102 -10.77 -5.27 -5.83
N PRO A 103 -10.85 -6.47 -5.21
CA PRO A 103 -12.01 -7.34 -5.33
C PRO A 103 -13.32 -6.60 -4.99
N THR A 104 -14.45 -7.00 -5.59
CA THR A 104 -15.74 -6.31 -5.45
C THR A 104 -16.19 -6.13 -3.99
N ASN A 105 -15.99 -7.15 -3.16
CA ASN A 105 -16.28 -7.10 -1.72
C ASN A 105 -15.43 -6.04 -1.01
N ILE A 106 -14.12 -5.98 -1.32
CA ILE A 106 -13.22 -4.98 -0.74
C ILE A 106 -13.52 -3.59 -1.27
N GLN A 107 -13.79 -3.43 -2.57
CA GLN A 107 -14.19 -2.13 -3.13
C GLN A 107 -15.46 -1.59 -2.44
N SER A 108 -16.44 -2.46 -2.19
CA SER A 108 -17.65 -2.09 -1.44
C SER A 108 -17.33 -1.73 0.02
N ALA A 109 -16.43 -2.48 0.66
CA ALA A 109 -16.00 -2.21 2.03
C ALA A 109 -15.23 -0.89 2.16
N VAL A 110 -14.35 -0.55 1.20
CA VAL A 110 -13.66 0.75 1.11
C VAL A 110 -14.69 1.89 1.12
N CYS A 111 -15.72 1.79 0.27
CA CYS A 111 -16.80 2.76 0.21
C CYS A 111 -17.59 2.85 1.53
N ASN A 112 -18.00 1.71 2.09
CA ASN A 112 -18.83 1.65 3.31
C ASN A 112 -18.08 2.14 4.56
N ASN A 113 -16.76 1.92 4.61
CA ASN A 113 -15.92 2.39 5.70
C ASN A 113 -15.39 3.80 5.47
N THR A 114 -15.80 4.51 4.40
CA THR A 114 -15.33 5.86 4.06
C THR A 114 -13.79 5.95 4.00
N ILE A 115 -13.14 4.90 3.48
CA ILE A 115 -11.71 4.93 3.18
C ILE A 115 -11.57 5.58 1.81
N LYS A 116 -10.95 6.75 1.76
CA LYS A 116 -10.69 7.44 0.49
C LYS A 116 -9.37 6.96 -0.07
N ILE A 117 -9.37 6.58 -1.35
CA ILE A 117 -8.18 6.14 -2.08
C ILE A 117 -7.92 7.18 -3.16
N PHE A 118 -6.67 7.62 -3.30
CA PHE A 118 -6.31 8.60 -4.31
C PHE A 118 -6.47 8.01 -5.72
N ASP A 119 -7.30 8.64 -6.56
CA ASP A 119 -7.71 8.15 -7.89
C ASP A 119 -6.55 7.70 -8.79
N ALA A 120 -5.39 8.35 -8.68
CA ALA A 120 -4.22 7.99 -9.47
C ALA A 120 -3.73 6.55 -9.17
N MET A 121 -4.01 5.98 -7.98
CA MET A 121 -3.67 4.59 -7.65
C MET A 121 -4.48 3.56 -8.45
N TYR A 122 -5.66 3.93 -8.95
CA TYR A 122 -6.48 3.07 -9.82
C TYR A 122 -6.08 3.18 -11.30
N THR A 123 -5.36 4.24 -11.70
CA THR A 123 -5.26 4.58 -13.13
C THR A 123 -3.84 4.85 -13.63
N ARG A 124 -2.93 5.32 -12.77
CA ARG A 124 -1.63 5.88 -13.17
C ARG A 124 -0.45 5.40 -12.35
N ILE A 125 -0.62 5.22 -11.04
CA ILE A 125 0.45 4.89 -10.10
C ILE A 125 0.56 3.37 -10.00
N TRP A 126 1.08 2.78 -11.07
CA TRP A 126 1.42 1.35 -11.16
C TRP A 126 2.38 1.11 -12.32
N TRP A 127 3.49 0.44 -12.03
CA TRP A 127 4.49 0.06 -13.02
C TRP A 127 4.52 -1.46 -13.14
N SER A 128 4.50 -1.95 -14.39
CA SER A 128 4.45 -3.39 -14.66
C SER A 128 5.70 -4.13 -14.21
N ASP A 129 6.84 -3.45 -14.13
CA ASP A 129 8.10 -3.98 -13.61
C ASP A 129 8.16 -3.98 -12.07
N GLY A 130 7.14 -3.43 -11.40
CA GLY A 130 7.05 -3.36 -9.94
C GLY A 130 7.91 -2.29 -9.29
N SER A 131 8.40 -1.32 -10.07
CA SER A 131 9.06 -0.12 -9.55
C SER A 131 8.06 0.86 -8.90
N TRP A 132 8.60 1.87 -8.21
CA TRP A 132 7.84 2.97 -7.61
C TRP A 132 8.66 4.27 -7.67
N PHE A 133 8.02 5.37 -8.06
CA PHE A 133 8.55 6.75 -8.02
C PHE A 133 7.45 7.81 -8.16
#